data_AF-A0A6L6AAD2-F1
#
_entry.id   AF-A0A6L6AAD2-F1
#
_cell.length_a   1.000
_cell.length_b   1.000
_cell.length_c   1.000
_cell.angle_alpha   90.00
_cell.angle_beta   90.00
_cell.angle_gamma   90.00
#
_symmetry.space_group_name_H-M   'P 1'
#
loop_
_entity.id
_entity.type
_entity.pdbx_description
1 polymer ?
#
loop_
_entity_poly.entity_id
_entity_poly.type
_entity_poly.pdbx_seq_one_letter_code
_entity_poly.pdbx_strand_id
1 'polypeptide(L)'
;MHVEMDALAALTTAKEMPLEQLIQAIEAGVLTAYQEGAEPNRYAQARLNRETGEIQIIIPVFNEMGERVSEEVDAPEGFDRVITSTARQVIKHSMRATNDAEIVGEFTASVGDIISGVIQQGRDPKMVNVNLGRIEGRIPPQEQVPGEVYEHGARIKCFVVEVKQGMKGPEIMLSRSHPGLVKQLFALEVPEIKENIVEIMGVAREAGHRSKIAVRSHRAGVSPKGS
;
A
#
# COMPACT_ATOMS: atom_id res chain seq x y z
N MET A 1 -1.03 14.27 -29.23
CA MET A 1 0.03 13.60 -28.42
C MET A 1 0.15 12.12 -28.79
N HIS A 2 1.36 11.55 -28.89
CA HIS A 2 1.60 10.11 -29.06
C HIS A 2 2.10 9.48 -27.74
N VAL A 3 1.34 8.54 -27.17
CA VAL A 3 1.84 7.68 -26.09
C VAL A 3 2.47 6.45 -26.71
N GLU A 4 3.72 6.16 -26.39
CA GLU A 4 4.39 4.94 -26.88
C GLU A 4 3.74 3.69 -26.30
N MET A 5 2.95 3.01 -27.12
CA MET A 5 2.18 1.83 -26.70
C MET A 5 3.07 0.65 -26.31
N ASP A 6 4.24 0.51 -26.93
CA ASP A 6 5.22 -0.54 -26.60
C ASP A 6 5.80 -0.33 -25.19
N ALA A 7 6.08 0.92 -24.81
CA ALA A 7 6.54 1.25 -23.46
C ALA A 7 5.44 1.00 -22.42
N LEU A 8 4.19 1.35 -22.75
CA LEU A 8 3.03 1.03 -21.92
C LEU A 8 2.86 -0.48 -21.71
N ALA A 9 2.92 -1.26 -22.78
CA ALA A 9 2.80 -2.71 -22.75
C ALA A 9 3.93 -3.39 -21.96
N ALA A 10 5.16 -2.88 -22.08
CA ALA A 10 6.29 -3.36 -21.29
C ALA A 10 6.10 -3.08 -19.80
N LEU A 11 5.61 -1.89 -19.44
CA LEU A 11 5.35 -1.51 -18.05
C LEU A 11 4.22 -2.33 -17.42
N THR A 12 3.16 -2.62 -18.17
CA THR A 12 2.03 -3.42 -17.69
C THR A 12 2.43 -4.88 -17.47
N THR A 13 3.27 -5.42 -18.36
CA THR A 13 3.78 -6.81 -18.23
C THR A 13 4.68 -6.96 -17.01
N ALA A 14 5.54 -5.98 -16.74
CA ALA A 14 6.44 -6.00 -15.59
C ALA A 14 5.74 -5.89 -14.22
N LYS A 15 4.48 -5.41 -14.20
CA LYS A 15 3.72 -5.12 -12.98
C LYS A 15 2.40 -5.88 -12.87
N GLU A 16 2.21 -6.89 -13.72
CA GLU A 16 1.00 -7.72 -13.75
C GLU A 16 -0.30 -6.89 -13.81
N MET A 17 -0.24 -5.68 -14.37
CA MET A 17 -1.39 -4.80 -14.51
C MET A 17 -2.05 -5.04 -15.87
N PRO A 18 -3.38 -5.23 -15.95
CA PRO A 18 -4.06 -5.27 -17.23
C PRO A 18 -3.89 -3.94 -17.99
N LEU A 19 -3.40 -3.99 -19.23
CA LEU A 19 -3.21 -2.81 -20.07
C LEU A 19 -4.52 -1.99 -20.21
N GLU A 20 -5.65 -2.67 -20.28
CA GLU A 20 -6.98 -2.05 -20.35
C GLU A 20 -7.27 -1.14 -19.16
N GLN A 21 -6.89 -1.55 -17.94
CA GLN A 21 -7.11 -0.76 -16.73
C GLN A 21 -6.30 0.55 -16.76
N LEU A 22 -5.08 0.49 -17.31
CA LEU A 22 -4.23 1.67 -17.44
C LEU A 22 -4.74 2.63 -18.51
N ILE A 23 -5.23 2.11 -19.64
CA ILE A 23 -5.84 2.90 -20.70
C ILE A 23 -7.07 3.64 -20.15
N GLN A 24 -7.97 2.94 -19.46
CA GLN A 24 -9.15 3.54 -18.85
C GLN A 24 -8.80 4.62 -17.82
N ALA A 25 -7.74 4.41 -17.04
CA ALA A 25 -7.26 5.42 -16.09
C ALA A 25 -6.74 6.67 -16.81
N ILE A 26 -6.00 6.51 -17.91
CA ILE A 26 -5.48 7.63 -18.70
C ILE A 26 -6.64 8.41 -19.34
N GLU A 27 -7.60 7.72 -19.95
CA GLU A 27 -8.81 8.33 -20.52
C GLU A 27 -9.58 9.12 -19.47
N ALA A 28 -9.85 8.52 -18.30
CA ALA A 28 -10.55 9.20 -17.22
C ALA A 28 -9.78 10.43 -16.72
N GLY A 29 -8.47 10.33 -16.53
CA GLY A 29 -7.64 11.45 -16.07
C GLY A 29 -7.58 12.59 -17.08
N VAL A 30 -7.45 12.28 -18.36
CA VAL A 30 -7.47 13.29 -19.44
C VAL A 30 -8.85 13.94 -19.54
N LEU A 31 -9.94 13.18 -19.39
CA LEU A 31 -11.30 13.72 -19.37
C LEU A 31 -11.50 14.69 -18.19
N THR A 32 -11.00 14.36 -16.99
CA THR A 32 -11.05 15.28 -15.85
C THR A 32 -10.29 16.57 -16.15
N ALA A 33 -9.09 16.48 -16.74
CA ALA A 33 -8.31 17.66 -17.10
C ALA A 33 -8.99 18.52 -18.19
N TYR A 34 -9.74 17.90 -19.10
CA TYR A 34 -10.56 18.61 -20.09
C TYR A 34 -11.73 19.35 -19.43
N GLN A 35 -12.41 18.71 -18.49
CA GLN A 35 -13.54 19.30 -17.76
C GLN A 35 -13.15 20.46 -16.83
N GLU A 36 -11.90 20.51 -16.37
CA GLU A 36 -11.34 21.63 -15.60
C GLU A 36 -10.81 22.77 -16.50
N GLY A 37 -10.82 22.58 -17.82
CA GLY A 37 -10.33 23.53 -18.82
C GLY A 37 -11.26 24.71 -19.09
N ALA A 38 -10.93 25.47 -20.14
CA ALA A 38 -11.61 26.72 -20.48
C ALA A 38 -13.00 26.52 -21.11
N GLU A 39 -13.20 25.46 -21.91
CA GLU A 39 -14.46 25.15 -22.59
C GLU A 39 -14.92 23.72 -22.27
N PRO A 40 -15.45 23.47 -21.07
CA PRO A 40 -15.81 22.12 -20.65
C PRO A 40 -17.12 21.66 -21.28
N ASN A 41 -17.06 20.55 -22.03
CA ASN A 41 -18.25 19.83 -22.47
C ASN A 41 -18.54 18.62 -21.56
N ARG A 42 -19.76 18.56 -21.01
CA ARG A 42 -20.20 17.49 -20.10
C ARG A 42 -20.36 16.12 -20.77
N TYR A 43 -20.55 16.09 -22.08
CA TYR A 43 -20.71 14.86 -22.85
C TYR A 43 -19.41 14.36 -23.47
N ALA A 44 -18.30 15.08 -23.30
CA ALA A 44 -17.00 14.70 -23.83
C ALA A 44 -16.54 13.34 -23.28
N GLN A 45 -15.84 12.59 -24.13
CA GLN A 45 -15.19 11.32 -23.79
C GLN A 45 -13.75 11.37 -24.29
N ALA A 46 -12.79 11.03 -23.44
CA ALA A 46 -11.42 10.82 -23.90
C ALA A 46 -11.27 9.39 -24.41
N ARG A 47 -10.66 9.21 -25.57
CA ARG A 47 -10.40 7.90 -26.17
C ARG A 47 -8.96 7.79 -26.59
N LEU A 48 -8.29 6.72 -26.16
CA LEU A 48 -6.92 6.39 -26.54
C LEU A 48 -6.93 5.35 -27.67
N ASN A 49 -6.31 5.68 -28.79
CA ASN A 49 -6.12 4.75 -29.90
C ASN A 49 -4.99 3.76 -29.57
N ARG A 50 -5.28 2.47 -29.68
CA ARG A 50 -4.37 1.38 -29.30
C ARG A 50 -3.25 1.13 -30.30
N GLU A 51 -3.46 1.52 -31.56
CA GLU A 51 -2.48 1.35 -32.63
C GLU A 51 -1.59 2.58 -32.74
N THR A 52 -2.19 3.77 -32.66
CA THR A 52 -1.46 5.03 -32.84
C THR A 52 -1.06 5.69 -31.53
N GLY A 53 -1.52 5.24 -30.36
CA GLY A 53 -1.22 5.86 -29.07
C GLY A 53 -1.76 7.29 -28.91
N GLU A 54 -2.60 7.75 -29.83
CA GLU A 54 -3.16 9.09 -29.81
C GLU A 54 -4.40 9.16 -28.91
N ILE A 55 -4.48 10.22 -28.12
CA ILE A 55 -5.63 10.50 -27.26
C ILE A 55 -6.46 11.61 -27.91
N GLN A 56 -7.74 11.33 -28.15
CA GLN A 56 -8.70 12.26 -28.75
C GLN A 56 -9.86 12.51 -27.79
N ILE A 57 -10.37 13.75 -27.77
CA ILE A 57 -11.61 14.07 -27.08
C ILE A 57 -12.74 14.00 -28.09
N ILE A 58 -13.72 13.16 -27.81
CA ILE A 58 -14.87 12.91 -28.66
C ILE A 58 -16.10 13.49 -27.99
N ILE A 59 -16.80 14.38 -28.68
CA ILE A 59 -18.05 14.99 -28.23
C ILE A 59 -19.20 14.39 -29.06
N PRO A 60 -20.19 13.75 -28.41
CA PRO A 60 -21.39 13.31 -29.10
C PRO A 60 -22.29 14.51 -29.43
N VAL A 61 -22.71 14.60 -30.69
CA VAL A 61 -23.68 15.58 -31.16
C VAL A 61 -25.06 14.93 -31.15
N PHE A 62 -26.03 15.60 -30.53
CA PHE A 62 -27.41 15.14 -30.43
C PHE A 62 -28.32 15.95 -31.36
N ASN A 63 -29.33 15.32 -31.95
CA ASN A 63 -30.38 16.03 -32.70
C ASN A 63 -31.41 16.67 -31.74
N GLU A 64 -32.37 17.42 -32.29
CA GLU A 64 -33.51 18.01 -31.55
C GLU A 64 -34.39 16.96 -30.83
N MET A 65 -34.28 15.68 -31.22
CA MET A 65 -34.98 14.55 -30.59
C MET A 65 -34.17 13.87 -29.48
N GLY A 66 -32.94 14.34 -29.20
CA GLY A 66 -32.06 13.78 -28.17
C GLY A 66 -31.32 12.49 -28.59
N GLU A 67 -31.38 12.11 -29.86
CA GLU A 67 -30.66 10.96 -30.40
C GLU A 67 -29.25 11.36 -30.83
N ARG A 68 -28.28 10.46 -30.60
CA ARG A 68 -26.87 10.67 -30.97
C ARG A 68 -26.70 10.55 -32.48
N VAL A 69 -26.32 11.63 -33.15
CA VAL A 69 -26.23 11.70 -34.63
C VAL A 69 -24.79 11.53 -35.12
N SER A 70 -23.84 12.19 -34.46
CA SER A 70 -22.44 12.18 -34.86
C SER A 70 -21.49 12.31 -33.67
N GLU A 71 -20.22 12.09 -33.94
CA GLU A 71 -19.11 12.30 -33.02
C GLU A 71 -18.20 13.38 -33.63
N GLU A 72 -17.91 14.42 -32.87
CA GLU A 72 -16.96 15.47 -33.25
C GLU A 72 -15.71 15.34 -32.39
N VAL A 73 -14.54 15.49 -33.01
CA VAL A 73 -13.26 15.51 -32.29
C VAL A 73 -13.00 16.93 -31.86
N ASP A 74 -12.94 17.15 -30.56
CA ASP A 74 -12.54 18.44 -30.00
C ASP A 74 -11.06 18.43 -29.65
N ALA A 75 -10.38 19.51 -30.03
CA ALA A 75 -8.95 19.70 -29.81
C ALA A 75 -8.69 21.17 -29.48
N PRO A 76 -8.89 21.59 -28.22
CA PRO A 76 -8.60 22.95 -27.80
C PRO A 76 -7.12 23.28 -28.01
N GLU A 77 -6.81 24.52 -28.38
CA GLU A 77 -5.43 24.93 -28.66
C GLU A 77 -4.51 24.65 -27.46
N GLY A 78 -3.40 23.95 -27.72
CA GLY A 78 -2.40 23.63 -26.69
C GLY A 78 -2.79 22.51 -25.73
N PHE A 79 -3.97 21.91 -25.88
CA PHE A 79 -4.44 20.82 -25.00
C PHE A 79 -3.56 19.56 -25.09
N ASP A 80 -2.82 19.36 -26.20
CA ASP A 80 -1.80 18.32 -26.35
C ASP A 80 -0.80 18.26 -25.19
N ARG A 81 -0.42 19.42 -24.65
CA ARG A 81 0.52 19.50 -23.51
C ARG A 81 -0.13 19.02 -22.22
N VAL A 82 -1.40 19.37 -22.02
CA VAL A 82 -2.20 18.97 -20.86
C VAL A 82 -2.42 17.46 -20.87
N ILE A 83 -2.83 16.91 -22.02
CA ILE A 83 -2.93 15.45 -22.24
C ILE A 83 -1.59 14.78 -21.86
N THR A 84 -0.47 15.37 -22.29
CA THR A 84 0.87 14.81 -22.00
C THR A 84 1.24 14.78 -20.53
N SER A 85 1.07 15.90 -19.83
CA SER A 85 1.35 15.96 -18.40
C SER A 85 0.43 15.00 -17.63
N THR A 86 -0.84 14.97 -17.99
CA THR A 86 -1.86 14.19 -17.29
C THR A 86 -1.65 12.70 -17.52
N ALA A 87 -1.42 12.25 -18.76
CA ALA A 87 -1.13 10.84 -19.05
C ALA A 87 0.10 10.35 -18.28
N ARG A 88 1.20 11.11 -18.29
CA ARG A 88 2.41 10.77 -17.50
C ARG A 88 2.13 10.71 -16.00
N GLN A 89 1.34 11.65 -15.48
CA GLN A 89 0.96 11.70 -14.09
C GLN A 89 0.10 10.49 -13.70
N VAL A 90 -0.91 10.16 -14.50
CA VAL A 90 -1.78 8.99 -14.30
C VAL A 90 -0.98 7.71 -14.33
N ILE A 91 -0.11 7.51 -15.34
CA ILE A 91 0.76 6.33 -15.42
C ILE A 91 1.58 6.20 -14.14
N LYS A 92 2.22 7.27 -13.69
CA LYS A 92 3.00 7.28 -12.45
C LYS A 92 2.16 6.95 -11.21
N HIS A 93 0.93 7.45 -11.13
CA HIS A 93 0.02 7.16 -10.01
C HIS A 93 -0.47 5.73 -10.02
N SER A 94 -0.91 5.20 -11.17
CA SER A 94 -1.34 3.82 -11.31
C SER A 94 -0.21 2.85 -10.96
N MET A 95 1.01 3.11 -11.44
CA MET A 95 2.19 2.30 -11.12
C MET A 95 2.50 2.31 -9.61
N ARG A 96 2.36 3.46 -8.94
CA ARG A 96 2.49 3.54 -7.48
C ARG A 96 1.39 2.77 -6.77
N ALA A 97 0.14 2.94 -7.19
CA ALA A 97 -1.00 2.28 -6.58
C ALA A 97 -0.89 0.74 -6.65
N THR A 98 -0.40 0.19 -7.77
CA THR A 98 -0.14 -1.25 -7.88
C THR A 98 0.98 -1.72 -6.98
N ASN A 99 2.11 -0.99 -6.93
CA ASN A 99 3.19 -1.34 -5.99
C ASN A 99 2.70 -1.27 -4.53
N ASP A 100 1.90 -0.26 -4.20
CA ASP A 100 1.35 -0.08 -2.86
C ASP A 100 0.42 -1.25 -2.50
N ALA A 101 -0.45 -1.66 -3.42
CA ALA A 101 -1.34 -2.81 -3.23
C ALA A 101 -0.58 -4.13 -3.09
N GLU A 102 0.49 -4.33 -3.87
CA GLU A 102 1.39 -5.49 -3.74
C GLU A 102 2.00 -5.55 -2.34
N ILE A 103 2.54 -4.43 -1.85
CA ILE A 103 3.11 -4.32 -0.50
C ILE A 103 2.05 -4.60 0.56
N VAL A 104 0.86 -4.00 0.47
CA VAL A 104 -0.23 -4.29 1.43
C VAL A 104 -0.54 -5.79 1.46
N GLY A 105 -0.65 -6.43 0.29
CA GLY A 105 -0.91 -7.86 0.20
C GLY A 105 0.17 -8.71 0.87
N GLU A 106 1.45 -8.42 0.60
CA GLU A 106 2.60 -9.10 1.20
C GLU A 106 2.59 -9.00 2.74
N PHE A 107 2.42 -7.79 3.27
CA PHE A 107 2.50 -7.55 4.71
C PHE A 107 1.22 -7.94 5.46
N THR A 108 0.07 -8.05 4.79
CA THR A 108 -1.17 -8.53 5.40
C THR A 108 -1.01 -9.95 5.94
N ALA A 109 -0.25 -10.81 5.26
CA ALA A 109 0.08 -12.16 5.74
C ALA A 109 0.94 -12.14 7.02
N SER A 110 1.64 -11.04 7.29
CA SER A 110 2.49 -10.86 8.48
C SER A 110 1.73 -10.25 9.67
N VAL A 111 0.46 -9.89 9.52
CA VAL A 111 -0.37 -9.36 10.62
C VAL A 111 -0.47 -10.41 11.73
N GLY A 112 -0.15 -10.01 12.96
CA GLY A 112 -0.11 -10.93 14.10
C GLY A 112 1.23 -11.63 14.32
N ASP A 113 2.23 -11.37 13.47
CA ASP A 113 3.59 -11.89 13.61
C ASP A 113 4.60 -10.79 13.99
N ILE A 114 5.85 -11.18 14.21
CA ILE A 114 6.99 -10.28 14.44
C ILE A 114 7.73 -10.02 13.15
N ILE A 115 8.01 -8.75 12.91
CA ILE A 115 8.94 -8.32 11.88
C ILE A 115 10.16 -7.64 12.49
N SER A 116 11.31 -7.83 11.85
CA SER A 116 12.56 -7.16 12.22
C SER A 116 12.82 -6.00 11.25
N GLY A 117 13.29 -4.88 11.77
CA GLY A 117 13.66 -3.72 10.96
C GLY A 117 14.69 -2.83 11.64
N VAL A 118 14.98 -1.70 10.99
CA VAL A 118 15.96 -0.71 11.49
C VAL A 118 15.25 0.59 11.79
N ILE A 119 15.43 1.12 13.00
CA ILE A 119 14.80 2.37 13.43
C ILE A 119 15.31 3.54 12.58
N GLN A 120 14.38 4.30 12.01
CA GLN A 120 14.62 5.49 11.22
C GLN A 120 14.18 6.73 11.97
N GLN A 121 14.89 7.84 11.74
CA GLN A 121 14.52 9.13 12.29
C GLN A 121 13.40 9.75 11.45
N GLY A 122 12.22 9.90 12.04
CA GLY A 122 11.07 10.56 11.43
C GLY A 122 11.10 12.08 11.55
N ARG A 123 10.18 12.75 10.85
CA ARG A 123 9.93 14.19 11.02
C ARG A 123 9.21 14.51 12.34
N ASP A 124 8.33 13.62 12.77
CA ASP A 124 7.64 13.72 14.05
C ASP A 124 8.42 12.93 15.10
N PRO A 125 8.97 13.59 16.15
CA PRO A 125 9.74 12.90 17.17
C PRO A 125 8.91 11.94 18.03
N LYS A 126 7.57 12.07 18.01
CA LYS A 126 6.68 11.18 18.74
C LYS A 126 6.44 9.86 18.00
N MET A 127 6.68 9.83 16.69
CA MET A 127 6.44 8.66 15.86
C MET A 127 7.77 7.98 15.55
N VAL A 128 7.89 6.71 15.91
CA VAL A 128 9.08 5.92 15.59
C VAL A 128 8.84 5.23 14.25
N ASN A 129 9.71 5.51 13.27
CA ASN A 129 9.68 4.84 11.98
C ASN A 129 10.64 3.66 12.01
N VAL A 130 10.27 2.56 11.35
CA VAL A 130 11.10 1.36 11.25
C VAL A 130 11.17 0.97 9.79
N ASN A 131 12.37 0.96 9.23
CA ASN A 131 12.61 0.48 7.88
C ASN A 131 12.51 -1.05 7.84
N LEU A 132 11.59 -1.56 7.03
CA LEU A 132 11.34 -2.99 6.79
C LEU A 132 11.96 -3.46 5.46
N GLY A 133 12.77 -2.62 4.81
CA GLY A 133 13.45 -2.87 3.53
C GLY A 133 12.73 -2.22 2.37
N ARG A 134 11.49 -2.66 2.07
CA ARG A 134 10.67 -2.11 0.98
C ARG A 134 9.87 -0.87 1.38
N ILE A 135 9.47 -0.80 2.65
CA ILE A 135 8.60 0.24 3.19
C ILE A 135 8.93 0.52 4.66
N GLU A 136 8.50 1.67 5.16
CA GLU A 136 8.59 2.03 6.57
C GLU A 136 7.32 1.65 7.32
N GLY A 137 7.47 0.87 8.39
CA GLY A 137 6.44 0.72 9.42
C GLY A 137 6.51 1.84 10.44
N ARG A 138 5.41 2.08 11.14
CA ARG A 138 5.29 3.16 12.14
C ARG A 138 4.85 2.59 13.48
N ILE A 139 5.50 3.04 14.55
CA ILE A 139 5.12 2.76 15.93
C ILE A 139 4.56 4.06 16.53
N PRO A 140 3.23 4.22 16.62
CA PRO A 140 2.63 5.39 17.25
C PRO A 140 2.92 5.41 18.76
N PRO A 141 2.83 6.57 19.44
CA PRO A 141 3.12 6.70 20.86
C PRO A 141 2.41 5.71 21.78
N GLN A 142 1.18 5.33 21.42
CA GLN A 142 0.34 4.39 22.16
C GLN A 142 0.88 2.94 22.10
N GLU A 143 1.60 2.62 21.03
CA GLU A 143 2.17 1.29 20.78
C GLU A 143 3.66 1.19 21.16
N GLN A 144 4.22 2.28 21.68
CA GLN A 144 5.57 2.34 22.24
C GLN A 144 5.58 1.84 23.68
N VAL A 145 6.72 1.31 24.11
CA VAL A 145 6.94 0.88 25.48
C VAL A 145 7.43 2.07 26.30
N PRO A 146 6.75 2.45 27.40
CA PRO A 146 7.24 3.48 28.30
C PRO A 146 8.65 3.16 28.81
N GLY A 147 9.59 4.10 28.63
CA GLY A 147 10.98 3.96 29.06
C GLY A 147 11.91 3.21 28.10
N GLU A 148 11.41 2.63 27.00
CA GLU A 148 12.27 2.07 25.94
C GLU A 148 12.86 3.21 25.10
N VAL A 149 14.17 3.14 24.82
CA VAL A 149 14.86 4.13 23.98
C VAL A 149 14.93 3.62 22.56
N TYR A 150 14.38 4.40 21.62
CA TYR A 150 14.36 4.09 20.19
C TYR A 150 15.49 4.82 19.47
N GLU A 151 16.70 4.26 19.53
CA GLU A 151 17.88 4.86 18.89
C GLU A 151 17.85 4.67 17.36
N HIS A 152 18.11 5.75 16.62
CA HIS A 152 18.23 5.68 15.17
C HIS A 152 19.35 4.72 14.74
N GLY A 153 19.09 3.87 13.75
CA GLY A 153 20.02 2.87 13.25
C GLY A 153 20.03 1.56 14.04
N ALA A 154 19.40 1.51 15.21
CA ALA A 154 19.27 0.28 15.97
C ALA A 154 18.29 -0.70 15.30
N ARG A 155 18.56 -1.99 15.45
CA ARG A 155 17.65 -3.06 15.01
C ARG A 155 16.59 -3.30 16.06
N ILE A 156 15.34 -3.41 15.61
CA ILE A 156 14.20 -3.67 16.49
C ILE A 156 13.29 -4.74 15.91
N LYS A 157 12.75 -5.59 16.78
CA LYS A 157 11.69 -6.54 16.47
C LYS A 157 10.36 -5.97 16.94
N CYS A 158 9.39 -5.85 16.05
CA CYS A 158 8.08 -5.28 16.34
C CYS A 158 6.97 -6.25 15.98
N PHE A 159 5.85 -6.18 16.68
CA PHE A 159 4.65 -6.92 16.34
C PHE A 159 3.83 -6.14 15.31
N VAL A 160 3.36 -6.81 14.26
CA VAL A 160 2.51 -6.18 13.24
C VAL A 160 1.06 -6.18 13.72
N VAL A 161 0.52 -5.00 14.02
CA VAL A 161 -0.84 -4.83 14.54
C VAL A 161 -1.85 -4.80 13.39
N GLU A 162 -1.58 -3.96 12.40
CA GLU A 162 -2.50 -3.69 11.29
C GLU A 162 -1.68 -3.33 10.04
N VAL A 163 -2.17 -3.75 8.88
CA VAL A 163 -1.68 -3.29 7.57
C VAL A 163 -2.88 -2.78 6.80
N LYS A 164 -2.80 -1.56 6.29
CA LYS A 164 -3.89 -0.93 5.52
C LYS A 164 -3.35 -0.06 4.39
N GLN A 165 -4.20 0.15 3.38
CA GLN A 165 -3.95 1.16 2.35
C GLN A 165 -4.38 2.53 2.89
N GLY A 166 -3.42 3.37 3.26
CA GLY A 166 -3.66 4.76 3.66
C GLY A 166 -3.78 5.71 2.47
N MET A 167 -4.12 6.98 2.75
CA MET A 167 -4.24 8.01 1.69
C MET A 167 -2.91 8.31 0.98
N LYS A 168 -1.78 8.01 1.62
CA LYS A 168 -0.43 8.32 1.14
C LYS A 168 0.37 7.08 0.72
N GLY A 169 -0.28 5.91 0.62
CA GLY A 169 0.35 4.64 0.35
C GLY A 169 0.08 3.62 1.47
N PRO A 170 0.82 2.50 1.51
CA PRO A 170 0.62 1.46 2.51
C PRO A 170 1.04 1.97 3.89
N GLU A 171 0.24 1.65 4.89
CA GLU A 171 0.53 1.96 6.28
C GLU A 171 0.61 0.67 7.08
N ILE A 172 1.80 0.38 7.61
CA ILE A 172 2.05 -0.77 8.49
C ILE A 172 2.18 -0.24 9.92
N MET A 173 1.21 -0.59 10.75
CA MET A 173 1.22 -0.25 12.17
C MET A 173 1.97 -1.33 12.93
N LEU A 174 3.03 -0.90 13.59
CA LEU A 174 3.89 -1.74 14.41
C LEU A 174 3.69 -1.43 15.88
N SER A 175 3.92 -2.44 16.72
CA SER A 175 3.84 -2.30 18.17
C SER A 175 4.99 -2.97 18.91
N ARG A 176 5.38 -2.31 20.00
CA ARG A 176 6.31 -2.81 21.00
C ARG A 176 5.63 -3.10 22.34
N SER A 177 4.48 -2.49 22.61
CA SER A 177 3.70 -2.70 23.84
C SER A 177 2.75 -3.89 23.76
N HIS A 178 2.30 -4.29 22.56
CA HIS A 178 1.26 -5.31 22.39
C HIS A 178 1.64 -6.67 23.05
N PRO A 179 0.71 -7.36 23.76
CA PRO A 179 0.99 -8.65 24.40
C PRO A 179 1.44 -9.74 23.42
N GLY A 180 0.93 -9.69 22.18
CA GLY A 180 1.28 -10.63 21.11
C GLY A 180 2.77 -10.65 20.77
N LEU A 181 3.48 -9.53 20.95
CA LEU A 181 4.92 -9.47 20.74
C LEU A 181 5.67 -10.47 21.65
N VAL A 182 5.31 -10.55 22.93
CA VAL A 182 5.98 -11.47 23.87
C VAL A 182 5.69 -12.91 23.49
N LYS A 183 4.44 -13.22 23.10
CA LYS A 183 4.05 -14.56 22.64
C LYS A 183 4.92 -15.01 21.46
N GLN A 184 5.08 -14.15 20.46
CA GLN A 184 5.85 -14.48 19.27
C GLN A 184 7.37 -14.50 19.54
N LEU A 185 7.89 -13.65 20.43
CA LEU A 185 9.30 -13.70 20.82
C LEU A 185 9.64 -15.03 21.51
N PHE A 186 8.75 -15.53 22.39
CA PHE A 186 8.92 -16.84 23.01
C PHE A 186 8.84 -17.98 21.99
N ALA A 187 7.94 -17.90 21.01
CA ALA A 187 7.84 -18.90 19.95
C ALA A 187 9.09 -18.97 19.05
N LEU A 188 9.83 -17.86 18.92
CA LEU A 188 11.11 -17.82 18.19
C LEU A 188 12.26 -18.43 19.00
N GLU A 189 12.26 -18.25 20.32
CA GLU A 189 13.35 -18.67 21.19
C GLU A 189 13.21 -20.12 21.67
N VAL A 190 11.97 -20.60 21.88
CA VAL A 190 11.67 -21.93 22.45
C VAL A 190 11.14 -22.88 21.37
N PRO A 191 11.93 -23.88 20.93
CA PRO A 191 11.53 -24.84 19.90
C PRO A 191 10.25 -25.60 20.23
N GLU A 192 10.04 -25.96 21.50
CA GLU A 192 8.90 -26.72 21.99
C GLU A 192 7.58 -25.96 21.78
N ILE A 193 7.62 -24.62 21.78
CA ILE A 193 6.46 -23.78 21.49
C ILE A 193 6.17 -23.79 19.98
N LYS A 194 7.22 -23.74 19.16
CA LYS A 194 7.10 -23.81 17.69
C LYS A 194 6.56 -25.16 17.20
N GLU A 195 6.92 -26.25 17.87
CA GLU A 195 6.44 -27.61 17.59
C GLU A 195 5.06 -27.91 18.20
N ASN A 196 4.43 -26.94 18.88
CA ASN A 196 3.18 -27.10 19.63
C ASN A 196 3.24 -28.18 20.74
N ILE A 197 4.43 -28.52 21.23
CA ILE A 197 4.62 -29.38 22.41
C ILE A 197 4.24 -28.61 23.68
N VAL A 198 4.59 -27.32 23.72
CA VAL A 198 4.19 -26.38 24.77
C VAL A 198 3.33 -25.29 24.16
N GLU A 199 2.14 -25.08 24.71
CA GLU A 199 1.20 -24.07 24.24
C GLU A 199 1.15 -22.89 25.23
N ILE A 200 1.21 -21.67 24.69
CA ILE A 200 0.96 -20.44 25.44
C ILE A 200 -0.55 -20.23 25.56
N MET A 201 -1.10 -20.50 26.75
CA MET A 201 -2.52 -20.39 27.07
C MET A 201 -2.98 -18.95 27.23
N GLY A 202 -2.08 -18.05 27.63
CA GLY A 202 -2.43 -16.64 27.83
C GLY A 202 -1.22 -15.78 28.20
N VAL A 203 -1.31 -14.50 27.86
CA VAL A 203 -0.29 -13.48 28.17
C VAL A 203 -0.97 -12.27 28.78
N ALA A 204 -0.53 -11.85 29.96
CA ALA A 204 -0.89 -10.59 30.58
C ALA A 204 0.36 -9.69 30.63
N ARG A 205 0.31 -8.53 29.98
CA ARG A 205 1.48 -7.65 29.81
C ARG A 205 1.19 -6.24 30.26
N GLU A 206 2.04 -5.74 31.16
CA GLU A 206 2.20 -4.32 31.49
C GLU A 206 3.49 -3.86 30.80
N ALA A 207 3.36 -3.23 29.63
CA ALA A 207 4.50 -2.82 28.81
C ALA A 207 5.46 -1.90 29.61
N GLY A 208 6.76 -2.19 29.56
CA GLY A 208 7.79 -1.44 30.30
C GLY A 208 7.96 -1.89 31.76
N HIS A 209 7.10 -2.78 32.25
CA HIS A 209 7.13 -3.24 33.65
C HIS A 209 7.26 -4.76 33.76
N ARG A 210 6.18 -5.52 33.50
CA ARG A 210 6.13 -6.97 33.71
C ARG A 210 5.24 -7.68 32.71
N SER A 211 5.59 -8.93 32.38
CA SER A 211 4.76 -9.83 31.59
C SER A 211 4.59 -11.14 32.34
N LYS A 212 3.36 -11.64 32.43
CA LYS A 212 3.03 -12.96 32.95
C LYS A 212 2.49 -13.83 31.82
N ILE A 213 2.98 -15.06 31.74
CA ILE A 213 2.65 -16.00 30.67
C ILE A 213 2.19 -17.31 31.33
N ALA A 214 1.05 -17.82 30.87
CA ALA A 214 0.56 -19.14 31.23
C ALA A 214 0.86 -20.11 30.09
N VAL A 215 1.50 -21.23 30.42
CA VAL A 215 1.93 -22.27 29.47
C VAL A 215 1.46 -23.64 29.91
N ARG A 216 1.18 -24.52 28.95
CA ARG A 216 0.77 -25.92 29.16
C ARG A 216 1.57 -26.82 28.22
N SER A 217 2.07 -27.95 28.72
CA SER A 217 2.66 -28.97 27.85
C SER A 217 1.60 -30.01 27.45
N HIS A 218 1.66 -30.44 26.19
CA HIS A 218 0.86 -31.53 25.63
C HIS A 218 1.58 -32.88 25.67
N ARG A 219 2.88 -32.91 26.01
CA ARG A 219 3.70 -34.12 26.02
C ARG A 219 4.10 -34.49 27.45
N ALA A 220 3.78 -35.71 27.84
CA ALA A 220 4.24 -36.27 29.10
C ALA A 220 5.77 -36.27 29.17
N GLY A 221 6.33 -35.80 30.28
CA GLY A 221 7.78 -35.69 30.49
C GLY A 221 8.42 -34.37 30.05
N VAL A 222 7.68 -33.47 29.39
CA VAL A 222 8.18 -32.12 29.05
C VAL A 222 7.64 -31.11 30.05
N SER A 223 8.53 -30.39 30.74
CA SER A 223 8.14 -29.35 31.70
C SER A 223 7.98 -28.00 30.99
N PRO A 224 6.78 -27.42 30.95
CA PRO A 224 6.53 -26.20 30.17
C PRO A 224 7.21 -24.94 30.74
N LYS A 225 7.73 -24.99 31.98
CA LYS A 225 8.44 -23.86 32.61
C LYS A 225 9.97 -23.97 32.50
N GLY A 226 10.49 -25.17 32.21
CA GLY A 226 11.92 -25.45 32.16
C GLY A 226 12.45 -25.74 30.76
N SER A 227 11.58 -25.63 29.76
CA SER A 227 11.90 -25.72 28.33
C SER A 227 11.95 -24.32 27.73
#